data_AF-A0A7J2RDX1-F1
#
_entry.id   AF-A0A7J2RDX1-F1
#
_cell.length_a   1.000
_cell.length_b   1.000
_cell.length_c   1.000
_cell.angle_alpha   90.00
_cell.angle_beta   90.00
_cell.angle_gamma   90.00
#
_symmetry.space_group_name_H-M   'P 1'
#
loop_
_entity.id
_entity.type
_entity.pdbx_description
1 polymer ?
#
loop_
_entity_poly.entity_id
_entity_poly.type
_entity_poly.pdbx_seq_one_letter_code
_entity_poly.pdbx_strand_id
1 'polypeptide(L)'
;MMIKPVVGYEGRYSIDHNGNVFSIKYNMMKKLPNKAKDGHLRVRLHKKGKVRTIKISRLVAEAFIPNPDNLKWVRRKNLDNTDDRIENLEWFSPVEKQLPEPAKIAEEIAEEKAYAEHIMTLELKPVVGYEGLYSVDRMGSIYSHRNKMKKRIPSKGRYYRIGLAKNGKSRTFSVARITAEAFIPNPENKPQINHKNLDKHDNRVENLEWCTKFENMAHAMNARQNKVHP
;
A
#
# COMPACT_ATOMS: atom_id res chain seq x y z
N MET A 1 -28.99 8.62 -39.57
CA MET A 1 -28.93 9.20 -38.21
C MET A 1 -29.62 8.23 -37.26
N MET A 2 -28.88 7.55 -36.38
CA MET A 2 -29.50 6.66 -35.38
C MET A 2 -29.97 7.50 -34.19
N ILE A 3 -31.28 7.49 -33.92
CA ILE A 3 -31.92 8.18 -32.80
C ILE A 3 -32.60 7.13 -31.92
N LYS A 4 -32.42 7.21 -30.61
CA LYS A 4 -33.07 6.33 -29.63
C LYS A 4 -33.78 7.15 -28.55
N PRO A 5 -34.84 6.60 -27.91
CA PRO A 5 -35.43 7.24 -26.75
C PRO A 5 -34.40 7.31 -25.62
N VAL A 6 -34.43 8.40 -24.85
CA VAL A 6 -33.62 8.50 -23.63
C VAL A 6 -34.22 7.57 -22.58
N VAL A 7 -33.42 6.62 -22.09
CA VAL A 7 -33.84 5.62 -21.09
C VAL A 7 -34.37 6.32 -19.83
N GLY A 8 -35.53 5.90 -19.36
CA GLY A 8 -36.25 6.51 -18.25
C GLY A 8 -36.94 7.85 -18.59
N TYR A 9 -36.91 8.29 -19.85
CA TYR A 9 -37.60 9.49 -20.35
C TYR A 9 -38.33 9.23 -21.68
N GLU A 10 -38.79 8.00 -21.88
CA GLU A 10 -39.51 7.53 -23.05
C GLU A 10 -40.71 8.44 -23.36
N GLY A 11 -40.92 8.74 -24.64
CA GLY A 11 -41.97 9.65 -25.10
C GLY A 11 -41.75 11.13 -24.79
N ARG A 12 -40.66 11.51 -24.10
CA ARG A 12 -40.32 12.92 -23.81
C ARG A 12 -39.04 13.38 -24.49
N TYR A 13 -38.01 12.54 -24.47
CA TYR A 13 -36.71 12.88 -25.02
C TYR A 13 -36.14 11.75 -25.88
N SER A 14 -35.41 12.12 -26.91
CA SER A 14 -34.59 11.22 -27.71
C SER A 14 -33.18 11.77 -27.85
N ILE A 15 -32.22 10.90 -28.20
CA ILE A 15 -30.82 11.23 -28.37
C ILE A 15 -30.26 10.54 -29.61
N ASP A 16 -29.34 11.18 -30.31
CA ASP A 16 -28.59 10.57 -31.41
C ASP A 16 -27.20 10.08 -30.98
N HIS A 17 -26.55 9.31 -31.85
CA HIS A 17 -25.19 8.79 -31.66
C HIS A 17 -24.08 9.87 -31.58
N ASN A 18 -24.40 11.13 -31.90
CA ASN A 18 -23.49 12.27 -31.80
C ASN A 18 -23.67 13.06 -30.49
N GLY A 19 -24.63 12.69 -29.64
CA GLY A 19 -24.90 13.37 -28.38
C GLY A 19 -25.91 14.52 -28.46
N ASN A 20 -26.60 14.69 -29.59
CA ASN A 20 -27.68 15.67 -29.71
C ASN A 20 -28.95 15.15 -29.05
N VAL A 21 -29.54 15.95 -28.15
CA VAL A 21 -30.75 15.59 -27.40
C VAL A 21 -31.94 16.38 -27.91
N PHE A 22 -33.04 15.69 -28.18
CA PHE A 22 -34.27 16.24 -28.75
C PHE A 22 -35.42 16.12 -27.75
N SER A 23 -36.28 17.14 -27.72
CA SER A 23 -37.54 17.13 -26.99
C SER A 23 -38.66 16.68 -27.92
N ILE A 24 -39.22 15.50 -27.67
CA ILE A 24 -40.27 14.89 -28.49
C ILE A 24 -41.53 15.77 -28.50
N LYS A 25 -41.96 16.26 -27.33
CA LYS A 25 -43.16 17.12 -27.18
C LYS A 25 -43.14 18.36 -28.09
N TYR A 26 -41.95 18.93 -28.32
CA TYR A 26 -41.80 20.18 -29.05
C TYR A 26 -41.18 19.96 -30.43
N ASN A 27 -40.86 18.70 -30.79
CA ASN A 27 -40.11 18.32 -31.99
C ASN A 27 -38.86 19.20 -32.25
N MET A 28 -38.18 19.59 -31.17
CA MET A 28 -37.06 20.52 -31.22
C MET A 28 -35.84 19.93 -30.53
N MET A 29 -34.67 20.16 -31.12
CA MET A 29 -33.40 19.94 -30.43
C MET A 29 -33.38 20.81 -29.16
N LYS A 30 -32.99 20.23 -28.03
CA LYS A 30 -32.72 21.01 -26.81
C LYS A 30 -31.58 21.97 -27.12
N LYS A 31 -31.56 23.13 -26.46
CA LYS A 31 -30.40 24.05 -26.48
C LYS A 31 -29.11 23.25 -26.26
N LEU A 32 -28.06 23.63 -27.00
CA LEU A 32 -26.75 22.99 -26.99
C LEU A 32 -26.33 22.67 -25.55
N PRO A 33 -25.78 21.46 -25.30
CA PRO A 33 -25.40 21.06 -23.97
C PRO A 33 -24.41 22.06 -23.38
N ASN A 34 -24.65 22.46 -22.13
CA ASN A 34 -23.77 23.39 -21.44
C ASN A 34 -22.51 22.65 -21.01
N LYS A 35 -21.33 23.21 -21.30
CA LYS A 35 -20.07 22.79 -20.69
C LYS A 35 -20.10 23.18 -19.20
N ALA A 36 -20.09 22.19 -18.32
CA ALA A 36 -20.00 22.42 -16.89
C ALA A 36 -18.56 22.82 -16.47
N LYS A 37 -18.37 23.26 -15.22
CA LYS A 37 -17.05 23.65 -14.68
C LYS A 37 -16.01 22.53 -14.77
N ASP A 38 -16.45 21.27 -14.75
CA ASP A 38 -15.60 20.07 -14.91
C ASP A 38 -15.32 19.72 -16.39
N GLY A 39 -15.73 20.58 -17.32
CA GLY A 39 -15.49 20.41 -18.75
C GLY A 39 -16.44 19.48 -19.49
N HIS A 40 -17.39 18.83 -18.79
CA HIS A 40 -18.30 17.86 -19.39
C HIS A 40 -19.61 18.51 -19.90
N LEU A 41 -20.12 17.97 -21.02
CA LEU A 41 -21.41 18.35 -21.59
C LEU A 41 -22.58 17.75 -20.79
N ARG A 42 -23.59 18.58 -20.50
CA ARG A 42 -24.78 18.18 -19.74
C ARG A 42 -26.06 18.75 -20.33
N VAL A 43 -27.16 18.01 -20.15
CA VAL A 43 -28.52 18.44 -20.52
C VAL A 43 -29.46 18.36 -19.31
N ARG A 44 -30.40 19.31 -19.24
CA ARG A 44 -31.49 19.29 -18.24
C ARG A 44 -32.72 18.58 -18.82
N LEU A 45 -33.17 17.51 -18.16
CA LEU A 45 -34.35 16.73 -18.53
C LEU A 45 -35.44 16.87 -17.45
N HIS A 46 -36.69 17.05 -17.90
CA HIS A 46 -37.84 17.25 -17.01
C HIS A 46 -38.80 16.05 -17.06
N LYS A 47 -39.10 15.45 -15.90
CA LYS A 47 -40.07 14.35 -15.76
C LYS A 47 -40.86 14.51 -14.47
N LYS A 48 -42.20 14.51 -14.57
CA LYS A 48 -43.14 14.57 -13.42
C LYS A 48 -42.80 15.69 -12.41
N GLY A 49 -42.62 16.92 -12.88
CA GLY A 49 -42.27 18.08 -12.05
C GLY A 49 -40.82 18.12 -11.55
N LYS A 50 -40.04 17.05 -11.72
CA LYS A 50 -38.62 16.98 -11.32
C LYS A 50 -37.70 17.29 -12.50
N VAL A 51 -36.61 17.99 -12.21
CA VAL A 51 -35.53 18.28 -13.18
C VAL A 51 -34.29 17.50 -12.78
N ARG A 52 -33.66 16.83 -13.73
CA ARG A 52 -32.34 16.21 -13.55
C ARG A 52 -31.39 16.75 -14.61
N THR A 53 -30.15 16.99 -14.21
CA THR A 53 -29.05 17.32 -15.11
C THR A 53 -28.21 16.08 -15.32
N ILE A 54 -28.11 15.60 -16.56
CA ILE A 54 -27.42 14.34 -16.90
C ILE A 54 -26.29 14.63 -17.89
N LYS A 55 -25.16 13.94 -17.75
CA LYS A 55 -24.03 14.01 -18.70
C LYS A 55 -24.47 13.43 -20.05
N ILE A 56 -24.13 14.10 -21.16
CA ILE A 56 -24.46 13.62 -22.50
C ILE A 56 -23.79 12.27 -22.76
N SER A 57 -22.51 12.11 -22.39
CA SER A 57 -21.79 10.83 -22.48
C SER A 57 -22.53 9.64 -21.88
N ARG A 58 -23.19 9.83 -20.72
CA ARG A 58 -23.98 8.76 -20.07
C ARG A 58 -25.19 8.38 -20.91
N LEU A 59 -25.90 9.37 -21.47
CA LEU A 59 -27.08 9.13 -22.29
C LEU A 59 -26.73 8.41 -23.61
N VAL A 60 -25.63 8.81 -24.25
CA VAL A 60 -25.16 8.16 -25.49
C VAL A 60 -24.75 6.72 -25.20
N ALA A 61 -23.97 6.49 -24.14
CA ALA A 61 -23.55 5.15 -23.76
C ALA A 61 -24.73 4.23 -23.42
N GLU A 62 -25.70 4.70 -22.63
CA GLU A 62 -26.91 3.92 -22.29
C GLU A 62 -27.78 3.60 -23.51
N ALA A 63 -27.82 4.51 -24.50
CA ALA A 63 -28.62 4.30 -25.69
C ALA A 63 -27.94 3.35 -26.69
N PHE A 64 -26.62 3.46 -26.88
CA PHE A 64 -25.96 2.87 -28.04
C PHE A 64 -24.83 1.89 -27.75
N ILE A 65 -24.25 1.87 -26.53
CA ILE A 65 -23.12 1.00 -26.20
C ILE A 65 -23.61 -0.14 -25.32
N PRO A 66 -23.52 -1.41 -25.76
CA PRO A 66 -23.84 -2.57 -24.93
C PRO A 66 -23.05 -2.55 -23.62
N ASN A 67 -23.70 -2.90 -22.52
CA ASN A 67 -23.09 -2.96 -21.18
C ASN A 67 -23.39 -4.30 -20.50
N PRO A 68 -22.89 -5.43 -21.05
CA PRO A 68 -23.20 -6.77 -20.54
C PRO A 68 -22.75 -6.96 -19.09
N ASP A 69 -21.64 -6.32 -18.70
CA ASP A 69 -21.06 -6.43 -17.35
C ASP A 69 -21.63 -5.41 -16.36
N ASN A 70 -22.66 -4.66 -16.76
CA ASN A 70 -23.34 -3.66 -15.94
C ASN A 70 -22.35 -2.63 -15.30
N LEU A 71 -21.36 -2.22 -16.09
CA LEU A 71 -20.33 -1.27 -15.67
C LEU A 71 -20.94 0.10 -15.36
N LYS A 72 -20.42 0.74 -14.29
CA LYS A 72 -21.01 1.97 -13.76
C LYS A 72 -20.57 3.24 -14.50
N TRP A 73 -19.37 3.26 -15.09
CA TRP A 73 -18.75 4.51 -15.52
C TRP A 73 -18.59 4.56 -17.04
N VAL A 74 -18.71 5.75 -17.63
CA VAL A 74 -18.43 5.99 -19.04
C VAL A 74 -17.16 6.84 -19.12
N ARG A 75 -16.17 6.40 -19.90
CA ARG A 75 -14.97 7.18 -20.19
C ARG A 75 -14.92 7.58 -21.66
N ARG A 76 -14.12 8.60 -21.93
CA ARG A 76 -13.76 9.03 -23.27
C ARG A 76 -12.43 8.38 -23.65
N LYS A 77 -12.30 7.98 -24.91
CA LYS A 77 -11.06 7.38 -25.44
C LYS A 77 -10.02 8.46 -25.76
N ASN A 78 -10.46 9.65 -26.17
CA ASN A 78 -9.60 10.81 -26.42
C ASN A 78 -9.56 11.80 -25.23
N LEU A 79 -8.74 12.84 -25.36
CA LEU A 79 -8.55 13.89 -24.34
C LEU A 79 -9.60 15.02 -24.41
N ASP A 80 -10.49 15.00 -25.40
CA ASP A 80 -11.53 16.03 -25.55
C ASP A 80 -12.76 15.69 -24.71
N ASN A 81 -12.93 16.41 -23.60
CA ASN A 81 -14.05 16.23 -22.67
C ASN A 81 -15.42 16.63 -23.22
N THR A 82 -15.47 17.20 -24.42
CA THR A 82 -16.71 17.58 -25.12
C THR A 82 -17.09 16.62 -26.27
N ASP A 83 -16.21 15.68 -26.61
CA ASP A 83 -16.49 14.67 -27.63
C ASP A 83 -17.27 13.49 -27.02
N ASP A 84 -18.60 13.63 -27.00
CA ASP A 84 -19.53 12.60 -26.53
C ASP A 84 -20.13 11.76 -27.67
N ARG A 85 -19.46 11.70 -28.83
CA ARG A 85 -19.84 10.80 -29.93
C ARG A 85 -19.62 9.35 -29.50
N ILE A 86 -20.50 8.45 -29.95
CA ILE A 86 -20.47 7.02 -29.61
C ILE A 86 -19.08 6.39 -29.79
N GLU A 87 -18.37 6.74 -30.86
CA GLU A 87 -17.05 6.16 -31.21
C GLU A 87 -15.99 6.46 -30.17
N ASN A 88 -16.12 7.60 -29.49
CA ASN A 88 -15.20 8.08 -28.45
C ASN A 88 -15.61 7.65 -27.04
N LEU A 89 -16.73 6.97 -26.86
CA LEU A 89 -17.23 6.56 -25.56
C LEU A 89 -17.08 5.05 -25.35
N GLU A 90 -16.86 4.66 -24.10
CA GLU A 90 -16.94 3.26 -23.68
C GLU A 90 -17.31 3.14 -22.20
N TRP A 91 -17.94 2.03 -21.86
CA TRP A 91 -18.15 1.63 -20.48
C TRP A 91 -16.82 1.23 -19.85
N PHE A 92 -16.59 1.59 -18.58
CA PHE A 92 -15.39 1.22 -17.84
C PHE A 92 -15.69 0.97 -16.36
N SER A 93 -14.83 0.15 -15.75
CA SER A 93 -14.72 0.07 -14.29
C SER A 93 -13.36 0.60 -13.85
N PRO A 94 -13.28 1.47 -12.82
CA PRO A 94 -12.02 1.83 -12.20
C PRO A 94 -11.20 0.61 -11.72
N VAL A 95 -11.88 -0.53 -11.49
CA VAL A 95 -11.27 -1.80 -11.04
C VAL A 95 -10.43 -2.46 -12.16
N GLU A 96 -10.71 -2.22 -13.44
CA GLU A 96 -9.94 -2.82 -14.56
C GLU A 96 -8.49 -2.34 -14.63
N LYS A 97 -8.12 -1.26 -13.93
CA LYS A 97 -6.75 -0.72 -13.95
C LYS A 97 -5.80 -1.28 -12.88
N GLN A 98 -6.21 -2.25 -12.05
CA GLN A 98 -5.36 -2.79 -10.98
C GLN A 98 -5.52 -4.30 -10.75
N LEU A 99 -5.50 -5.11 -11.82
CA LEU A 99 -4.96 -6.46 -11.67
C LEU A 99 -3.46 -6.36 -11.97
N PRO A 100 -2.56 -6.65 -11.01
CA PRO A 100 -1.14 -6.66 -11.31
C PRO A 100 -0.88 -7.68 -12.43
N GLU A 101 0.03 -7.35 -13.35
CA GLU A 101 0.50 -8.28 -14.38
C GLU A 101 0.81 -9.65 -13.75
N PRO A 102 0.52 -10.79 -14.40
CA PRO A 102 0.75 -12.12 -13.84
C PRO A 102 2.19 -12.31 -13.30
N ALA A 103 3.17 -11.67 -13.92
CA ALA A 103 4.55 -11.64 -13.46
C ALA A 103 4.74 -10.91 -12.11
N LYS A 104 4.04 -9.79 -11.90
CA LYS A 104 4.06 -9.04 -10.63
C LYS A 104 3.35 -9.80 -9.51
N ILE A 105 2.24 -10.48 -9.82
CA ILE A 105 1.57 -11.37 -8.86
C ILE A 105 2.50 -12.54 -8.50
N ALA A 106 3.16 -13.14 -9.48
CA ALA A 106 4.11 -14.23 -9.24
C ALA A 106 5.32 -13.77 -8.41
N GLU A 107 5.84 -12.56 -8.67
CA GLU A 107 6.93 -11.95 -7.91
C GLU A 107 6.51 -11.68 -6.46
N GLU A 108 5.35 -11.06 -6.22
CA GLU A 108 4.82 -10.78 -4.89
C GLU A 108 4.51 -12.07 -4.11
N ILE A 109 3.92 -13.09 -4.76
CA ILE A 109 3.69 -14.41 -4.16
C ILE A 109 5.02 -15.12 -3.87
N ALA A 110 6.00 -15.01 -4.77
CA ALA A 110 7.33 -15.59 -4.55
C ALA A 110 8.05 -14.90 -3.39
N GLU A 111 7.94 -13.58 -3.25
CA GLU A 111 8.47 -12.82 -2.11
C GLU A 111 7.78 -13.21 -0.80
N GLU A 112 6.45 -13.30 -0.77
CA GLU A 112 5.70 -13.74 0.41
C GLU A 112 6.03 -15.19 0.79
N LYS A 113 6.15 -16.08 -0.19
CA LYS A 113 6.50 -17.49 0.03
C LYS A 113 7.94 -17.65 0.48
N ALA A 114 8.90 -16.95 -0.14
CA ALA A 114 10.30 -16.93 0.27
C ALA A 114 10.44 -16.33 1.68
N TYR A 115 9.67 -15.28 2.01
CA TYR A 115 9.61 -14.74 3.36
C TYR A 115 9.04 -15.77 4.35
N ALA A 116 7.95 -16.47 4.01
CA ALA A 116 7.38 -17.50 4.86
C ALA A 116 8.33 -18.69 5.09
N GLU A 117 9.03 -19.16 4.06
CA GLU A 117 10.06 -20.21 4.15
C GLU A 117 11.27 -19.75 4.96
N HIS A 118 11.71 -18.50 4.77
CA HIS A 118 12.77 -17.89 5.58
C HIS A 118 12.36 -17.80 7.05
N ILE A 119 11.14 -17.32 7.36
CA ILE A 119 10.64 -17.28 8.74
C ILE A 119 10.51 -18.68 9.35
N MET A 120 10.10 -19.70 8.57
CA MET A 120 9.99 -21.09 9.03
C MET A 120 11.37 -21.73 9.31
N THR A 121 12.43 -21.27 8.66
CA THR A 121 13.79 -21.79 8.84
C THR A 121 14.62 -21.00 9.86
N LEU A 122 14.15 -19.83 10.30
CA LEU A 122 14.81 -19.05 11.34
C LEU A 122 14.70 -19.75 12.71
N GLU A 123 15.84 -19.95 13.35
CA GLU A 123 15.91 -20.31 14.76
C GLU A 123 15.44 -19.12 15.61
N LEU A 124 14.15 -19.11 15.98
CA LEU A 124 13.56 -18.09 16.84
C LEU A 124 13.60 -18.52 18.30
N LYS A 125 14.20 -17.69 19.14
CA LYS A 125 14.17 -17.86 20.60
C LYS A 125 13.28 -16.82 21.26
N PRO A 126 12.60 -17.15 22.37
CA PRO A 126 11.80 -16.18 23.09
C PRO A 126 12.70 -15.07 23.65
N VAL A 127 12.19 -13.83 23.66
CA VAL A 127 12.87 -12.74 24.37
C VAL A 127 12.69 -12.96 25.87
N VAL A 128 13.80 -13.03 26.61
CA VAL A 128 13.80 -13.30 28.06
C VAL A 128 12.95 -12.28 28.82
N GLY A 129 12.04 -12.77 29.67
CA GLY A 129 11.07 -11.97 30.42
C GLY A 129 9.86 -11.51 29.59
N TYR A 130 9.80 -11.86 28.32
CA TYR A 130 8.78 -11.49 27.33
C TYR A 130 8.28 -12.72 26.53
N GLU A 131 8.40 -13.90 27.12
CA GLU A 131 8.01 -15.19 26.56
C GLU A 131 6.54 -15.16 26.11
N GLY A 132 6.27 -15.78 24.96
CA GLY A 132 4.93 -15.80 24.34
C GLY A 132 4.51 -14.50 23.66
N LEU A 133 5.18 -13.36 23.93
CA LEU A 133 4.87 -12.06 23.34
C LEU A 133 5.83 -11.68 22.21
N TYR A 134 7.11 -12.00 22.38
CA TYR A 134 8.17 -11.64 21.43
C TYR A 134 9.20 -12.77 21.27
N SER A 135 9.79 -12.83 20.08
CA SER A 135 10.94 -13.68 19.77
C SER A 135 12.03 -12.89 19.04
N VAL A 136 13.24 -13.43 19.04
CA VAL A 136 14.42 -12.88 18.38
C VAL A 136 15.14 -13.98 17.60
N ASP A 137 15.67 -13.65 16.43
CA ASP A 137 16.51 -14.55 15.62
C ASP A 137 18.02 -14.28 15.84
N ARG A 138 18.87 -15.11 15.21
CA ARG A 138 20.34 -14.93 15.28
C ARG A 138 20.86 -13.66 14.60
N MET A 139 20.04 -13.00 13.78
CA MET A 139 20.38 -11.74 13.11
C MET A 139 20.01 -10.51 13.95
N GLY A 140 19.37 -10.70 15.10
CA GLY A 140 18.87 -9.62 15.94
C GLY A 140 17.56 -9.00 15.42
N SER A 141 16.85 -9.68 14.52
CA SER A 141 15.48 -9.34 14.17
C SER A 141 14.55 -9.74 15.32
N ILE A 142 13.68 -8.82 15.74
CA ILE A 142 12.73 -9.06 16.83
C ILE A 142 11.32 -9.11 16.27
N TYR A 143 10.56 -10.14 16.62
CA TYR A 143 9.23 -10.43 16.12
C TYR A 143 8.20 -10.29 17.22
N SER A 144 7.05 -9.69 16.89
CA SER A 144 5.91 -9.55 17.79
C SER A 144 4.89 -10.64 17.49
N HIS A 145 4.57 -11.49 18.46
CA HIS A 145 3.62 -12.59 18.27
C HIS A 145 2.18 -12.09 18.11
N ARG A 146 1.85 -10.91 18.67
CA ARG A 146 0.52 -10.28 18.53
C ARG A 146 0.07 -10.13 17.07
N ASN A 147 1.01 -9.76 16.19
CA ASN A 147 0.73 -9.47 14.78
C ASN A 147 1.58 -10.32 13.82
N LYS A 148 2.35 -11.29 14.34
CA LYS A 148 3.33 -12.09 13.59
C LYS A 148 4.28 -11.27 12.69
N MET A 149 4.62 -10.05 13.12
CA MET A 149 5.42 -9.12 12.33
C MET A 149 6.78 -8.84 12.97
N LYS A 150 7.80 -8.70 12.12
CA LYS A 150 9.10 -8.13 12.49
C LYS A 150 8.88 -6.68 12.94
N LYS A 151 9.38 -6.34 14.13
CA LYS A 151 9.29 -4.98 14.65
C LYS A 151 10.32 -4.09 13.96
N ARG A 152 9.89 -2.89 13.57
CA ARG A 152 10.79 -1.87 13.06
C ARG A 152 11.72 -1.38 14.15
N ILE A 153 13.02 -1.50 13.90
CA ILE A 153 14.06 -0.89 14.73
C ILE A 153 14.27 0.54 14.22
N PRO A 154 14.17 1.57 15.07
CA PRO A 154 14.45 2.95 14.67
C PRO A 154 15.90 3.10 14.19
N SER A 155 16.11 3.84 13.08
CA SER A 155 17.43 4.05 12.47
C SER A 155 18.27 5.12 13.16
N LYS A 156 17.74 5.83 14.16
CA LYS A 156 18.42 6.95 14.82
C LYS A 156 18.93 6.56 16.20
N GLY A 157 20.24 6.72 16.40
CA GLY A 157 20.89 6.56 17.70
C GLY A 157 22.29 5.98 17.58
N ARG A 158 22.98 5.89 18.72
CA ARG A 158 24.31 5.27 18.80
C ARG A 158 24.24 3.73 18.82
N TYR A 159 23.07 3.17 19.16
CA TYR A 159 22.79 1.74 19.24
C TYR A 159 21.35 1.49 18.79
N TYR A 160 21.10 0.35 18.14
CA TYR A 160 19.74 -0.09 17.86
C TYR A 160 19.01 -0.49 19.14
N ARG A 161 17.85 0.14 19.34
CA ARG A 161 16.98 -0.06 20.50
C ARG A 161 15.55 -0.28 20.08
N ILE A 162 14.80 -1.06 20.85
CA ILE A 162 13.41 -1.39 20.53
C ILE A 162 12.50 -1.30 21.75
N GLY A 163 11.30 -0.78 21.55
CA GLY A 163 10.26 -0.76 22.58
C GLY A 163 9.49 -2.09 22.61
N LEU A 164 9.47 -2.77 23.74
CA LEU A 164 8.67 -3.97 23.99
C LEU A 164 7.58 -3.66 25.03
N ALA A 165 6.36 -4.13 24.77
CA ALA A 165 5.21 -3.88 25.63
C ALA A 165 4.73 -5.16 26.32
N LYS A 166 4.53 -5.10 27.63
CA LYS A 166 3.97 -6.20 28.45
C LYS A 166 3.05 -5.58 29.49
N ASN A 167 1.83 -6.11 29.62
CA ASN A 167 0.83 -5.68 30.61
C ASN A 167 0.56 -4.17 30.59
N GLY A 168 0.38 -3.60 29.39
CA GLY A 168 0.11 -2.17 29.21
C GLY A 168 1.30 -1.23 29.43
N LYS A 169 2.47 -1.74 29.82
CA LYS A 169 3.69 -0.95 30.02
C LYS A 169 4.68 -1.21 28.88
N SER A 170 5.27 -0.15 28.34
CA SER A 170 6.32 -0.22 27.31
C SER A 170 7.68 0.13 27.89
N ARG A 171 8.72 -0.63 27.52
CA ARG A 171 10.12 -0.38 27.92
C ARG A 171 11.03 -0.53 26.72
N THR A 172 12.12 0.25 26.70
CA THR A 172 13.06 0.29 25.57
C THR A 172 14.34 -0.48 25.88
N PHE A 173 14.63 -1.50 25.09
CA PHE A 173 15.77 -2.41 25.26
C PHE A 173 16.80 -2.23 24.15
N SER A 174 18.04 -2.66 24.41
CA SER A 174 19.08 -2.80 23.38
C SER A 174 18.83 -4.07 22.57
N VAL A 175 18.90 -3.98 21.24
CA VAL A 175 18.74 -5.16 20.36
C VAL A 175 19.90 -6.14 20.60
N ALA A 176 21.15 -5.66 20.63
CA ALA A 176 22.31 -6.49 20.94
C ALA A 176 22.16 -7.29 22.24
N ARG A 177 21.61 -6.65 23.29
CA ARG A 177 21.41 -7.30 24.59
C ARG A 177 20.37 -8.41 24.50
N ILE A 178 19.24 -8.14 23.85
CA ILE A 178 18.18 -9.14 23.64
C ILE A 178 18.73 -10.35 22.87
N THR A 179 19.46 -10.10 21.77
CA THR A 179 20.04 -11.16 20.96
C THR A 179 21.06 -11.98 21.75
N ALA A 180 21.96 -11.32 22.48
CA ALA A 180 22.98 -12.00 23.27
C ALA A 180 22.38 -12.83 24.41
N GLU A 181 21.37 -12.32 25.12
CA GLU A 181 20.68 -13.06 26.18
C GLU A 181 19.96 -14.31 25.65
N ALA A 182 19.50 -14.30 24.40
CA ALA A 182 18.83 -15.45 23.80
C ALA A 182 19.80 -16.52 23.28
N PHE A 183 20.96 -16.14 22.73
CA PHE A 183 21.81 -17.04 21.96
C PHE A 183 23.23 -17.26 22.50
N ILE A 184 23.73 -16.39 23.38
CA ILE A 184 25.12 -16.41 23.85
C ILE A 184 25.13 -16.67 25.36
N PRO A 185 25.58 -17.86 25.81
CA PRO A 185 25.76 -18.14 27.23
C PRO A 185 26.64 -17.09 27.91
N ASN A 186 26.27 -16.70 29.13
CA ASN A 186 27.04 -15.75 29.95
C ASN A 186 27.40 -16.36 31.31
N PRO A 187 28.21 -17.43 31.35
CA PRO A 187 28.54 -18.13 32.59
C PRO A 187 29.29 -17.23 33.58
N GLU A 188 30.05 -16.26 33.09
CA GLU A 188 30.82 -15.30 33.91
C GLU A 188 29.99 -14.10 34.37
N ASN A 189 28.71 -14.04 34.01
CA ASN A 189 27.78 -12.95 34.34
C ASN A 189 28.33 -11.55 34.00
N LYS A 190 29.02 -11.45 32.85
CA LYS A 190 29.62 -10.21 32.36
C LYS A 190 28.51 -9.19 32.05
N PRO A 191 28.69 -7.91 32.45
CA PRO A 191 27.59 -6.95 32.45
C PRO A 191 27.34 -6.26 31.10
N GLN A 192 28.28 -6.30 30.15
CA GLN A 192 28.19 -5.54 28.90
C GLN A 192 28.26 -6.44 27.67
N ILE A 193 27.79 -5.91 26.54
CA ILE A 193 27.94 -6.52 25.22
C ILE A 193 28.96 -5.70 24.44
N ASN A 194 29.93 -6.39 23.84
CA ASN A 194 30.86 -5.84 22.86
C ASN A 194 30.39 -6.20 21.45
N HIS A 195 30.62 -5.27 20.51
CA HIS A 195 30.47 -5.50 19.07
C HIS A 195 31.87 -5.71 18.50
N LYS A 196 32.19 -6.94 18.12
CA LYS A 196 33.56 -7.35 17.72
C LYS A 196 34.09 -6.49 16.58
N ASN A 197 33.26 -6.22 15.57
CA ASN A 197 33.59 -5.37 14.42
C ASN A 197 33.46 -3.86 14.67
N LEU A 198 33.08 -3.44 15.89
CA LEU A 198 32.84 -2.05 16.30
C LEU A 198 31.64 -1.35 15.64
N ASP A 199 30.90 -2.05 14.76
CA ASP A 199 29.64 -1.57 14.23
C ASP A 199 28.50 -1.90 15.21
N LYS A 200 27.95 -0.84 15.80
CA LYS A 200 26.90 -0.89 16.82
C LYS A 200 25.51 -1.24 16.25
N HIS A 201 25.40 -1.32 14.93
CA HIS A 201 24.19 -1.69 14.21
C HIS A 201 24.19 -3.15 13.78
N ASP A 202 25.36 -3.81 13.77
CA ASP A 202 25.50 -5.23 13.47
C ASP A 202 25.23 -6.07 14.73
N ASN A 203 23.95 -6.42 14.93
CA ASN A 203 23.47 -7.16 16.10
C ASN A 203 23.39 -8.67 15.89
N ARG A 204 24.11 -9.20 14.89
CA ARG A 204 24.17 -10.64 14.61
C ARG A 204 24.93 -11.36 15.71
N VAL A 205 24.49 -12.55 16.09
CA VAL A 205 25.06 -13.34 17.19
C VAL A 205 26.58 -13.51 17.05
N GLU A 206 27.08 -13.75 15.83
CA GLU A 206 28.50 -13.92 15.56
C GLU A 206 29.35 -12.67 15.89
N ASN A 207 28.76 -11.48 15.79
CA ASN A 207 29.41 -10.20 16.03
C ASN A 207 29.33 -9.73 17.50
N LEU A 208 28.55 -10.41 18.33
CA LEU A 208 28.34 -10.04 19.73
C LEU A 208 29.13 -10.93 20.68
N GLU A 209 29.55 -10.38 21.82
CA GLU A 209 30.12 -11.12 22.93
C GLU A 209 29.88 -10.41 24.27
N TRP A 210 29.87 -11.19 25.34
CA TRP A 210 29.80 -10.67 26.69
C TRP A 210 31.17 -10.16 27.15
N CYS A 211 31.21 -8.96 27.70
CA CYS A 211 32.44 -8.31 28.14
C CYS A 211 32.23 -7.55 29.46
N THR A 212 33.34 -7.29 30.14
CA THR A 212 33.47 -6.30 31.19
C THR A 212 33.69 -4.91 30.59
N LYS A 213 33.50 -3.87 31.42
CA LYS A 213 33.78 -2.49 31.01
C LYS A 213 35.23 -2.29 30.56
N PHE A 214 36.17 -2.94 31.25
CA PHE A 214 37.60 -2.83 30.96
C PHE A 214 37.94 -3.45 29.60
N GLU A 215 37.49 -4.68 29.35
CA GLU A 215 37.68 -5.37 28.06
C GLU A 215 37.10 -4.56 26.89
N ASN A 216 35.89 -4.01 27.05
CA ASN A 216 35.24 -3.20 26.02
C ASN A 216 36.01 -1.91 25.71
N MET A 217 36.53 -1.24 26.75
CA MET A 217 37.36 -0.04 26.58
C MET A 217 38.70 -0.35 25.90
N ALA A 218 39.36 -1.44 26.30
CA ALA A 218 40.61 -1.90 25.70
C ALA A 218 40.42 -2.24 24.21
N HIS A 219 39.35 -2.97 23.86
CA HIS A 219 39.02 -3.29 22.47
C HIS A 219 38.86 -2.04 21.60
N ALA A 220 38.09 -1.06 22.10
CA ALA A 220 37.87 0.20 21.41
C ALA A 220 39.16 1.04 21.28
N MET A 221 40.06 0.99 22.26
CA MET A 221 41.33 1.72 22.24
C MET A 221 42.33 1.10 21.26
N ASN A 222 42.49 -0.22 21.28
CA ASN A 222 43.37 -0.95 20.37
C ASN A 222 42.94 -0.72 18.91
N ALA A 223 41.65 -0.80 18.63
CA ALA A 223 41.12 -0.55 17.29
C ALA A 223 41.34 0.89 16.81
N ARG A 224 41.41 1.87 17.72
CA ARG A 224 41.75 3.26 17.36
C ARG A 224 43.23 3.41 17.03
N GLN A 225 44.12 2.74 17.77
CA GLN A 225 45.56 2.78 17.50
C GLN A 225 45.92 2.13 16.16
N ASN A 226 45.27 1.01 15.81
CA ASN A 226 45.47 0.32 14.53
C ASN A 226 44.96 1.11 13.31
N LYS A 227 44.14 2.15 13.50
CA LYS A 227 43.72 3.06 12.41
C LYS A 227 44.66 4.24 12.20
N VAL A 228 45.55 4.52 13.16
CA VAL A 228 46.48 5.67 13.12
C VAL A 228 47.85 5.28 12.55
N HIS A 229 48.16 3.99 12.51
CA HIS A 229 49.36 3.45 11.89
C HIS A 229 49.01 2.34 10.87
N PRO A 230 48.62 2.71 9.63
CA PRO A 230 48.60 1.78 8.50
C PRO A 230 50.01 1.45 8.00
#